data_AF-E1YIC7-F1
#
_entry.id   AF-E1YIC7-F1
#
_cell.length_a   1.000
_cell.length_b   1.000
_cell.length_c   1.000
_cell.angle_alpha   90.00
_cell.angle_beta   90.00
_cell.angle_gamma   90.00
#
_symmetry.space_group_name_H-M   'P 1'
#
loop_
_entity.id
_entity.type
_entity.pdbx_description
1 polymer ?
#
loop_
_entity_poly.entity_id
_entity_poly.type
_entity_poly.pdbx_seq_one_letter_code
_entity_poly.pdbx_strand_id
1 'polypeptide(L)'
;MKCYTCGDIYNEHEGTLELHNKSIGSYNIYLANYYKCAGCGALLFPKETAKKIASKEEEIRNNLIRQLAVCEFIVGTEAAAILGITKQAFHKHRRIKNGFIYYAIIGGKKLYNKKSVQLFKETKDGRFNLSKQIAKEVVKYVFIPASISPNHISYIKNIEESPEYSWTKKNIAVTNPNYSRYIQ
;
A
#
# COMPACT_ATOMS: atom_id res chain seq x y z
N MET A 1 18.21 -21.14 -20.67
CA MET A 1 19.25 -20.86 -19.64
C MET A 1 19.14 -21.89 -18.51
N LYS A 2 20.23 -22.34 -17.88
CA LYS A 2 20.14 -23.28 -16.74
C LYS A 2 19.79 -22.57 -15.42
N CYS A 3 19.08 -23.27 -14.55
CA CYS A 3 18.67 -22.82 -13.23
C CYS A 3 19.84 -22.92 -12.26
N TYR A 4 20.19 -21.79 -11.64
CA TYR A 4 21.25 -21.73 -10.64
C TYR A 4 20.94 -22.50 -9.36
N THR A 5 19.68 -22.87 -9.14
CA THR A 5 19.24 -23.57 -7.92
C THR A 5 19.16 -25.09 -8.10
N CYS A 6 18.61 -25.59 -9.21
CA CYS A 6 18.42 -27.02 -9.43
C CYS A 6 19.03 -27.57 -10.73
N GLY A 7 19.65 -26.73 -11.58
CA GLY A 7 20.28 -27.14 -12.83
C GLY A 7 19.34 -27.30 -14.03
N ASP A 8 18.02 -27.34 -13.81
CA ASP A 8 17.01 -27.45 -14.88
C ASP A 8 16.92 -26.23 -15.80
N ILE A 9 16.10 -26.30 -16.83
CA ILE A 9 15.98 -25.24 -17.84
C ILE A 9 14.93 -24.20 -17.40
N TYR A 10 15.30 -22.94 -17.55
CA TYR A 10 14.38 -21.80 -17.54
C TYR A 10 13.64 -21.71 -18.87
N ASN A 11 12.31 -21.75 -18.82
CA ASN A 11 11.42 -21.49 -19.95
C ASN A 11 10.94 -20.03 -19.90
N GLU A 12 10.86 -19.40 -21.06
CA GLU A 12 10.34 -18.05 -21.19
C GLU A 12 8.81 -18.04 -21.13
N HIS A 13 8.27 -17.04 -20.44
CA HIS A 13 6.85 -16.80 -20.29
C HIS A 13 6.56 -15.31 -20.49
N GLU A 14 5.44 -15.04 -21.13
CA GLU A 14 4.86 -13.71 -21.26
C GLU A 14 3.42 -13.75 -20.74
N GLY A 15 3.05 -12.76 -19.93
CA GLY A 15 1.68 -12.66 -19.45
C GLY A 15 1.51 -11.80 -18.20
N THR A 16 0.46 -12.08 -17.45
CA THR A 16 0.21 -11.43 -16.15
C THR A 16 0.92 -12.21 -15.07
N LEU A 17 1.79 -11.54 -14.32
CA LEU A 17 2.56 -12.11 -13.23
C LEU A 17 1.97 -11.67 -11.88
N GLU A 18 1.46 -12.62 -11.12
CA GLU A 18 1.03 -12.40 -9.74
C GLU A 18 2.23 -12.53 -8.79
N LEU A 19 2.46 -11.50 -7.99
CA LEU A 19 3.55 -11.43 -7.03
C LEU A 19 3.02 -11.14 -5.63
N HIS A 20 3.77 -11.60 -4.62
CA HIS A 20 3.47 -11.33 -3.22
C HIS A 20 4.68 -10.69 -2.54
N ASN A 21 4.46 -9.53 -1.92
CA ASN A 21 5.47 -8.84 -1.13
C ASN A 21 4.98 -8.68 0.31
N LYS A 22 5.82 -9.09 1.27
CA LYS A 22 5.49 -9.08 2.70
C LYS A 22 5.10 -7.71 3.25
N SER A 23 5.50 -6.61 2.63
CA SER A 23 5.23 -5.24 3.08
C SER A 23 3.97 -4.63 2.46
N ILE A 24 3.65 -4.95 1.21
CA ILE A 24 2.55 -4.32 0.44
C ILE A 24 1.40 -5.27 0.09
N GLY A 25 1.57 -6.58 0.29
CA GLY A 25 0.59 -7.60 -0.06
C GLY A 25 0.80 -8.17 -1.47
N SER A 26 -0.25 -8.79 -2.01
CA SER A 26 -0.25 -9.36 -3.37
C SER A 26 -0.60 -8.29 -4.41
N TYR A 27 0.03 -8.37 -5.57
CA TYR A 27 -0.18 -7.45 -6.69
C TYR A 27 0.16 -8.11 -8.02
N ASN A 28 -0.33 -7.51 -9.11
CA ASN A 28 -0.13 -8.03 -10.46
C ASN A 28 0.76 -7.10 -11.29
N ILE A 29 1.61 -7.71 -12.13
CA ILE A 29 2.33 -7.04 -13.21
C ILE A 29 1.79 -7.55 -14.54
N TYR A 30 1.15 -6.68 -15.30
CA TYR A 30 0.63 -6.98 -16.63
C TYR A 30 1.74 -6.90 -17.68
N LEU A 31 1.64 -7.74 -18.72
CA LEU A 31 2.58 -7.77 -19.85
C LEU A 31 4.04 -7.88 -19.37
N ALA A 32 4.26 -8.87 -18.50
CA ALA A 32 5.55 -9.19 -17.90
C ALA A 32 6.21 -10.33 -18.67
N ASN A 33 7.46 -10.11 -19.08
CA ASN A 33 8.32 -11.17 -19.59
C ASN A 33 9.11 -11.72 -18.41
N TYR A 34 9.09 -13.03 -18.21
CA TYR A 34 9.83 -13.67 -17.13
C TYR A 34 10.22 -15.09 -17.52
N TYR A 35 11.21 -15.64 -16.81
CA TYR A 35 11.58 -17.02 -16.97
C TYR A 35 11.16 -17.82 -15.75
N LYS A 36 10.62 -19.02 -15.97
CA LYS A 36 10.25 -19.96 -14.91
C LYS A 36 11.03 -21.25 -15.08
N CYS A 37 11.69 -21.70 -14.02
CA CYS A 37 12.41 -22.96 -14.01
C CYS A 37 11.42 -24.14 -14.06
N ALA A 38 11.63 -25.09 -14.96
CA ALA A 38 10.78 -26.28 -15.08
C ALA A 38 10.81 -27.19 -13.83
N GLY A 39 11.97 -27.33 -13.18
CA GLY A 39 12.12 -28.15 -11.98
C GLY A 39 11.63 -27.49 -10.69
N CYS A 40 12.30 -26.44 -10.24
CA CYS A 40 12.01 -25.82 -8.94
C CYS A 40 10.98 -24.68 -8.97
N GLY A 41 10.52 -24.25 -10.16
CA GLY A 41 9.58 -23.13 -10.29
C GLY A 41 10.16 -21.76 -9.98
N ALA A 42 11.48 -21.63 -9.76
CA ALA A 42 12.14 -20.34 -9.55
C ALA A 42 11.82 -19.37 -10.69
N LEU A 43 11.67 -18.09 -10.33
CA LEU A 43 11.39 -17.02 -11.28
C LEU A 43 12.65 -16.18 -11.50
N LEU A 44 12.89 -15.81 -12.74
CA LEU A 44 13.95 -14.88 -13.12
C LEU A 44 13.36 -13.77 -13.99
N PHE A 45 13.71 -12.54 -13.65
CA PHE A 45 13.16 -11.36 -14.32
C PHE A 45 14.21 -10.69 -15.19
N PRO A 46 13.93 -10.47 -16.49
CA PRO A 46 14.67 -9.52 -17.31
C PRO A 46 14.74 -8.14 -16.65
N LYS A 47 15.76 -7.36 -17.00
CA LYS A 47 15.97 -6.01 -16.46
C LYS A 47 14.73 -5.11 -16.58
N GLU A 48 13.99 -5.22 -17.68
CA GLU A 48 12.78 -4.42 -17.91
C GLU A 48 11.65 -4.82 -16.96
N THR A 49 11.35 -6.11 -16.84
CA THR A 49 10.34 -6.62 -15.90
C THR A 49 10.72 -6.33 -14.46
N ALA A 50 11.99 -6.48 -14.09
CA ALA A 50 12.49 -6.13 -12.76
C ALA A 50 12.27 -4.64 -12.43
N LYS A 51 12.48 -3.74 -13.40
CA LYS A 51 12.15 -2.31 -13.26
C LYS A 51 10.66 -2.09 -13.10
N LYS A 52 9.82 -2.72 -13.93
CA LYS A 52 8.35 -2.64 -13.83
C LYS A 52 7.86 -3.07 -12.44
N ILE A 53 8.39 -4.19 -11.94
CA ILE A 53 8.11 -4.69 -10.58
C ILE A 53 8.48 -3.62 -9.55
N ALA A 54 9.72 -3.14 -9.56
CA ALA A 54 10.19 -2.15 -8.58
C ALA A 54 9.35 -0.86 -8.58
N SER A 55 9.04 -0.33 -9.76
CA SER A 55 8.18 0.86 -9.91
C SER A 55 6.76 0.60 -9.39
N LYS A 56 6.18 -0.56 -9.68
CA LYS A 56 4.83 -0.89 -9.20
C LYS A 56 4.79 -1.08 -7.69
N GLU A 57 5.81 -1.72 -7.12
CA GLU A 57 5.93 -1.86 -5.67
C GLU A 57 6.05 -0.50 -4.97
N GLU A 58 6.81 0.44 -5.55
CA GLU A 58 6.93 1.80 -5.03
C GLU A 58 5.61 2.57 -5.11
N GLU A 59 4.90 2.47 -6.24
CA GLU A 59 3.59 3.08 -6.43
C GLU A 59 2.59 2.58 -5.38
N ILE A 60 2.46 1.25 -5.24
CA ILE A 60 1.55 0.63 -4.26
C ILE A 60 1.94 1.05 -2.84
N ARG A 61 3.23 1.00 -2.50
CA ARG A 61 3.72 1.40 -1.18
C ARG A 61 3.36 2.85 -0.88
N ASN A 62 3.59 3.77 -1.82
CA ASN A 62 3.27 5.18 -1.65
C ASN A 62 1.76 5.41 -1.48
N ASN A 63 0.94 4.68 -2.24
CA ASN A 63 -0.52 4.73 -2.10
C ASN A 63 -0.98 4.24 -0.73
N LEU A 64 -0.42 3.13 -0.24
CA LEU A 64 -0.73 2.60 1.10
C LEU A 64 -0.28 3.57 2.20
N ILE A 65 0.90 4.19 2.07
CA ILE A 65 1.38 5.18 3.06
C ILE A 65 0.46 6.40 3.11
N ARG A 66 -0.09 6.84 1.97
CA ARG A 66 -1.02 7.98 1.91
C ARG A 66 -2.37 7.70 2.56
N GLN A 67 -2.74 6.43 2.72
CA GLN A 67 -3.98 6.01 3.39
C GLN A 67 -3.84 5.98 4.91
N LEU A 68 -2.62 6.06 5.45
CA LEU A 68 -2.40 6.13 6.90
C LEU A 68 -2.88 7.47 7.47
N ALA A 69 -3.36 7.45 8.71
CA ALA A 69 -3.85 8.66 9.37
C ALA A 69 -2.76 9.74 9.49
N VAL A 70 -3.10 10.98 9.12
CA VAL A 70 -2.18 12.12 9.10
C VAL A 70 -1.58 12.41 10.49
N CYS A 71 -2.35 12.16 11.56
CA CYS A 71 -1.91 12.34 12.94
C CYS A 71 -0.79 11.38 13.36
N GLU A 72 -0.54 10.30 12.61
CA GLU A 72 0.58 9.40 12.86
C GLU A 72 1.90 9.89 12.26
N PHE A 73 1.90 10.99 11.51
CA PHE A 73 3.09 11.54 10.89
C PHE A 73 3.71 12.63 11.75
N ILE A 74 5.03 12.53 11.93
CA ILE A 74 5.85 13.43 12.73
C ILE A 74 6.91 14.11 11.86
N VAL A 75 7.37 15.28 12.29
CA VAL A 75 8.43 16.00 11.58
C VAL A 75 9.80 15.34 11.82
N GLY A 76 10.76 15.59 10.92
CA GLY A 76 12.10 15.00 11.02
C GLY A 76 12.85 15.33 12.32
N THR A 77 12.57 16.47 12.94
CA THR A 77 13.14 16.86 14.25
C THR A 77 12.64 15.96 15.38
N GLU A 78 11.34 15.66 15.41
CA GLU A 78 10.74 14.73 16.37
C GLU A 78 11.23 13.30 16.13
N ALA A 79 11.32 12.88 14.86
CA ALA A 79 11.85 11.57 14.51
C ALA A 79 13.30 11.39 14.98
N ALA A 80 14.13 12.43 14.82
CA ALA A 80 15.52 12.43 15.31
C ALA A 80 15.57 12.33 16.84
N ALA A 81 14.70 13.06 17.55
CA ALA A 81 14.59 13.00 19.00
C ALA A 81 14.19 11.60 19.49
N ILE A 82 13.21 10.94 18.86
CA ILE A 82 12.81 9.56 19.19
C ILE A 82 13.99 8.59 19.05
N LEU A 83 14.79 8.76 18.00
CA LEU A 83 15.96 7.92 17.73
C LEU A 83 17.17 8.26 18.62
N GLY A 84 17.13 9.35 19.38
CA GLY A 84 18.25 9.81 20.21
C GLY A 84 19.45 10.29 19.40
N ILE A 85 19.23 10.83 18.20
CA ILE A 85 20.30 11.35 17.32
C ILE A 85 20.06 12.81 16.95
N THR A 86 21.12 13.51 16.57
CA THR A 86 21.00 14.89 16.10
C THR A 86 20.24 14.96 14.78
N LYS A 87 19.59 16.10 14.50
CA LYS A 87 18.91 16.34 13.21
C LYS A 87 19.85 16.14 12.02
N GLN A 88 21.11 16.57 12.15
CA GLN A 88 22.12 16.40 11.12
C GLN A 88 22.47 14.92 10.89
N ALA A 89 22.63 14.14 11.96
CA ALA A 89 22.85 12.71 11.87
C ALA A 89 21.66 11.99 11.23
N PHE A 90 20.43 12.36 11.59
CA PHE A 90 19.21 11.84 10.98
C PHE A 90 19.17 12.04 9.47
N HIS A 91 19.48 13.27 9.00
CA HIS A 91 19.54 13.56 7.56
C HIS A 91 20.66 12.83 6.83
N LYS A 92 21.81 12.57 7.49
CA LYS A 92 22.95 11.85 6.90
C LYS A 92 22.82 10.32 7.00
N HIS A 93 21.91 9.80 7.81
CA HIS A 93 21.81 8.38 8.10
C HIS A 93 21.47 7.55 6.85
N ARG A 94 22.41 6.71 6.40
CA ARG A 94 22.31 5.93 5.16
C ARG A 94 21.02 5.11 5.05
N ARG A 95 20.65 4.37 6.11
CA ARG A 95 19.41 3.55 6.10
C ARG A 95 18.13 4.39 6.00
N ILE A 96 18.09 5.56 6.64
CA ILE A 96 16.91 6.44 6.59
C ILE A 96 16.77 7.03 5.19
N LYS A 97 17.88 7.44 4.57
CA LYS A 97 17.90 7.86 3.15
C LYS A 97 17.42 6.76 2.21
N ASN A 98 17.77 5.51 2.51
CA ASN A 98 17.38 4.33 1.73
C ASN A 98 15.95 3.84 2.01
N GLY A 99 15.12 4.61 2.74
CA GLY A 99 13.69 4.29 2.91
C GLY A 99 13.40 3.20 3.94
N PHE A 100 14.28 2.98 4.92
CA PHE A 100 14.00 2.07 6.05
C PHE A 100 13.00 2.65 7.06
N ILE A 101 12.55 3.89 6.85
CA ILE A 101 11.46 4.52 7.60
C ILE A 101 10.45 5.04 6.58
N TYR A 102 9.18 4.72 6.78
CA TYR A 102 8.11 5.23 5.94
C TYR A 102 7.91 6.73 6.14
N TYR A 103 7.70 7.42 5.03
CA TYR A 103 7.47 8.86 5.02
C TYR A 103 6.43 9.22 3.96
N ALA A 104 5.74 10.33 4.17
CA ALA A 104 4.86 10.95 3.20
C ALA A 104 5.31 12.39 2.94
N ILE A 105 4.93 12.93 1.78
CA ILE A 105 5.08 14.36 1.49
C ILE A 105 3.69 14.97 1.63
N ILE A 106 3.50 15.82 2.64
CA ILE A 106 2.23 16.49 2.94
C ILE A 106 2.51 18.00 2.97
N GLY A 107 1.82 18.78 2.14
CA GLY A 107 2.05 20.22 2.02
C GLY A 107 3.51 20.58 1.64
N GLY A 108 4.14 19.78 0.77
CA GLY A 108 5.54 19.97 0.37
C GLY A 108 6.58 19.60 1.43
N LYS A 109 6.17 19.16 2.62
CA LYS A 109 7.06 18.76 3.71
C LYS A 109 7.13 17.25 3.85
N LYS A 110 8.33 16.74 4.05
CA LYS A 110 8.58 15.31 4.32
C LYS A 110 8.28 15.01 5.79
N LEU A 111 7.25 14.21 6.04
CA LEU A 111 6.85 13.75 7.37
C LEU A 111 7.04 12.24 7.48
N TYR A 112 7.41 11.77 8.66
CA TYR A 112 7.78 10.37 8.92
C TYR A 112 6.69 9.69 9.74
N ASN A 113 6.33 8.45 9.43
CA ASN A 113 5.36 7.73 10.24
C ASN A 113 5.97 7.37 11.60
N LYS A 114 5.30 7.76 12.70
CA LYS A 114 5.78 7.63 14.08
C LYS A 114 6.08 6.18 14.45
N LYS A 115 5.18 5.26 14.10
CA LYS A 115 5.33 3.82 14.35
C LYS A 115 6.53 3.24 13.59
N SER A 116 6.74 3.67 12.36
CA SER A 116 7.91 3.29 11.56
C SER A 116 9.21 3.74 12.21
N VAL A 117 9.25 4.97 12.76
CA VAL A 117 10.42 5.50 13.48
C VAL A 117 10.70 4.70 14.76
N GLN A 118 9.67 4.37 15.54
CA GLN A 118 9.80 3.55 16.74
C GLN A 118 10.34 2.15 16.41
N LEU A 119 9.76 1.49 15.41
CA LEU A 119 10.24 0.18 14.97
C LEU A 119 11.70 0.23 14.49
N PHE A 120 12.08 1.29 13.76
CA PHE A 120 13.47 1.49 13.34
C PHE A 120 14.44 1.66 14.52
N LYS A 121 14.00 2.26 15.62
CA LYS A 121 14.81 2.38 16.84
C LYS A 121 15.19 1.00 17.38
N GLU A 122 14.21 0.10 17.42
CA GLU A 122 14.29 -1.25 17.98
C GLU A 122 15.04 -2.21 17.06
N THR A 123 14.65 -2.30 15.79
CA THR A 123 15.10 -3.35 14.85
C THR A 123 16.11 -2.87 13.82
N LYS A 124 16.34 -1.55 13.74
CA LYS A 124 17.04 -0.87 12.62
C LYS A 124 16.31 -1.01 11.28
N ASP A 125 15.05 -1.46 11.29
CA ASP A 125 14.18 -1.53 10.11
C ASP A 125 12.75 -1.10 10.48
N GLY A 126 12.38 0.11 10.10
CA GLY A 126 11.07 0.69 10.37
C GLY A 126 9.98 0.22 9.41
N ARG A 127 10.29 -0.67 8.48
CA ARG A 127 9.32 -1.18 7.50
C ARG A 127 8.45 -2.23 8.16
N PHE A 128 7.15 -1.98 8.21
CA PHE A 128 6.14 -2.94 8.61
C PHE A 128 5.18 -3.25 7.44
N ASN A 129 4.36 -4.28 7.60
CA ASN A 129 3.34 -4.62 6.60
C ASN A 129 2.23 -3.56 6.59
N LEU A 130 2.15 -2.80 5.50
CA LEU A 130 1.19 -1.72 5.29
C LEU A 130 -0.22 -2.25 5.01
N SER A 131 -0.34 -3.34 4.24
CA SER A 131 -1.65 -3.90 3.88
C SER A 131 -2.45 -4.37 5.10
N LYS A 132 -1.77 -4.86 6.14
CA LYS A 132 -2.39 -5.27 7.41
C LYS A 132 -2.82 -4.09 8.30
N GLN A 133 -2.25 -2.90 8.14
CA GLN A 133 -2.66 -1.74 8.94
C GLN A 133 -3.93 -1.11 8.40
N ILE A 134 -4.02 -0.91 7.09
CA ILE A 134 -5.17 -0.24 6.46
C ILE A 134 -6.46 -1.06 6.63
N ALA A 135 -6.37 -2.39 6.55
CA ALA A 135 -7.54 -3.26 6.76
C ALA A 135 -8.19 -3.11 8.14
N LYS A 136 -7.50 -2.53 9.14
CA LYS A 136 -8.04 -2.29 10.48
C LYS A 136 -8.73 -0.93 10.63
N GLU A 137 -8.37 0.04 9.80
CA GLU A 137 -8.85 1.43 9.88
C GLU A 137 -9.88 1.74 8.79
N VAL A 138 -10.84 0.84 8.57
CA VAL A 138 -12.03 1.21 7.79
C VAL A 138 -12.83 2.20 8.63
N VAL A 139 -12.52 3.49 8.46
CA VAL A 139 -13.28 4.58 9.05
C VAL A 139 -14.72 4.44 8.59
N LYS A 140 -15.62 4.05 9.50
CA LYS A 140 -17.06 4.08 9.27
C LYS A 140 -17.47 5.55 9.16
N TYR A 141 -17.61 6.04 7.93
CA TYR A 141 -18.23 7.34 7.71
C TYR A 141 -19.71 7.22 8.09
N VAL A 142 -20.12 7.96 9.12
CA VAL A 142 -21.55 8.19 9.40
C VAL A 142 -21.98 9.30 8.46
N PHE A 143 -22.83 8.97 7.49
CA PHE A 143 -23.45 9.96 6.63
C PHE A 143 -24.46 10.75 7.47
N ILE A 144 -24.14 12.01 7.79
CA ILE A 144 -25.10 12.90 8.46
C ILE A 144 -25.92 13.57 7.34
N PRO A 145 -27.23 13.25 7.21
CA PRO A 145 -28.06 13.92 6.21
C PRO A 145 -28.13 15.42 6.50
N ALA A 146 -28.09 16.24 5.44
CA ALA A 146 -27.97 17.70 5.49
C ALA A 146 -29.14 18.44 6.17
N SER A 147 -30.14 17.73 6.69
CA SER A 147 -31.32 18.31 7.36
C SER A 147 -31.13 18.54 8.86
N ILE A 148 -29.97 18.23 9.45
CA ILE A 148 -29.74 18.45 10.89
C ILE A 148 -29.12 19.83 11.09
N SER A 149 -29.95 20.78 11.54
CA SER A 149 -29.52 22.09 12.04
C SER A 149 -28.45 21.94 13.14
N PRO A 150 -27.41 22.81 13.19
CA PRO A 150 -26.32 22.75 14.18
C PRO A 150 -26.78 22.74 15.65
N ASN A 151 -28.02 23.13 15.93
CA ASN A 151 -28.57 23.22 17.28
C ASN A 151 -29.09 21.88 17.86
N HIS A 152 -28.91 20.75 17.16
CA HIS A 152 -29.44 19.43 17.60
C HIS A 152 -28.36 18.37 17.93
N ILE A 153 -27.17 18.77 18.38
CA ILE A 153 -26.09 17.83 18.78
C ILE A 153 -26.36 17.17 20.16
N SER A 154 -27.52 17.36 20.77
CA SER A 154 -27.84 16.74 22.07
C SER A 154 -28.33 15.28 21.99
N TYR A 155 -28.53 14.71 20.79
CA TYR A 155 -29.20 13.41 20.63
C TYR A 155 -28.38 12.29 19.95
N ILE A 156 -27.05 12.34 19.99
CA ILE A 156 -26.23 11.17 19.64
C ILE A 156 -25.90 10.41 20.94
N LYS A 157 -26.90 9.78 21.56
CA LYS A 157 -26.65 8.83 22.66
C LYS A 157 -27.11 7.40 22.39
N ASN A 158 -27.97 7.15 21.39
CA ASN A 158 -28.47 5.81 21.10
C ASN A 158 -28.59 5.59 19.59
N ILE A 159 -27.48 5.33 18.91
CA ILE A 159 -27.55 4.68 17.59
C ILE A 159 -27.29 3.20 17.85
N GLU A 160 -28.37 2.43 17.92
CA GLU A 160 -28.30 0.97 17.88
C GLU A 160 -27.63 0.52 16.58
N GLU A 161 -26.77 -0.49 16.70
CA GLU A 161 -26.04 -1.09 15.60
C GLU A 161 -27.02 -1.72 14.60
N SER A 162 -27.23 -1.09 13.44
CA SER A 162 -27.96 -1.73 12.34
C SER A 162 -27.05 -2.77 11.67
N PRO A 163 -27.38 -4.08 11.70
CA PRO A 163 -26.49 -5.12 11.22
C PRO A 163 -26.85 -5.53 9.79
N GLU A 164 -26.67 -4.65 8.80
CA GLU A 164 -27.00 -5.06 7.43
C GLU A 164 -26.25 -4.19 6.41
N TYR A 165 -24.99 -4.52 6.15
CA TYR A 165 -24.37 -4.34 4.82
C TYR A 165 -23.13 -5.25 4.73
N SER A 166 -23.38 -6.55 4.60
CA SER A 166 -22.37 -7.52 4.17
C SER A 166 -22.28 -7.47 2.64
N TRP A 167 -21.15 -7.01 2.10
CA TRP A 167 -20.87 -7.18 0.67
C TRP A 167 -20.59 -8.66 0.38
N THR A 168 -21.63 -9.42 0.07
CA THR A 168 -21.47 -10.74 -0.57
C THR A 168 -21.29 -10.52 -2.07
N LYS A 169 -20.21 -11.08 -2.61
CA LYS A 169 -19.96 -11.24 -4.04
C LYS A 169 -21.19 -11.89 -4.71
N LYS A 170 -21.87 -11.18 -5.60
CA LYS A 170 -22.67 -11.80 -6.66
C LYS A 170 -22.43 -11.07 -7.98
N ASN A 171 -21.91 -11.83 -8.93
CA ASN A 171 -21.90 -11.50 -10.35
C ASN A 171 -23.31 -11.08 -10.79
N ILE A 172 -23.42 -9.91 -11.40
CA ILE A 172 -24.54 -9.60 -12.29
C ILE A 172 -23.92 -9.03 -13.55
N ALA A 173 -23.86 -9.87 -14.58
CA ALA A 173 -23.78 -9.41 -15.95
C ALA A 173 -25.07 -8.64 -16.25
N VAL A 174 -24.96 -7.37 -16.62
CA VAL A 174 -26.06 -6.62 -17.22
C VAL A 174 -25.63 -6.23 -18.62
N THR A 175 -26.08 -7.01 -19.59
CA THR A 175 -26.25 -6.57 -20.97
C THR A 175 -27.34 -5.50 -20.98
N ASN A 176 -27.01 -4.28 -21.37
CA ASN A 176 -28.00 -3.23 -21.62
C ASN A 176 -27.90 -2.78 -23.10
N PRO A 177 -28.84 -3.17 -23.98
CA PRO A 177 -28.79 -2.83 -25.40
C PRO A 177 -29.54 -1.53 -25.76
N ASN A 178 -29.86 -0.63 -24.81
CA ASN A 178 -30.64 0.58 -25.12
C ASN A 178 -29.89 1.88 -24.82
N TYR A 179 -28.73 2.07 -25.43
CA TYR A 179 -28.06 3.37 -25.54
C TYR A 179 -27.51 3.57 -26.97
N SER A 180 -28.42 3.72 -27.93
CA SER A 180 -28.10 4.29 -29.25
C SER A 180 -29.36 4.86 -29.89
N ARG A 181 -29.74 6.07 -29.48
CA ARG A 181 -30.47 7.05 -30.32
C ARG A 181 -30.14 8.47 -29.86
N TYR A 182 -28.89 8.87 -30.10
CA TYR A 182 -28.57 10.24 -30.52
C TYR A 182 -28.20 10.14 -32.01
N ILE A 183 -29.16 10.45 -32.87
CA ILE A 183 -29.04 10.72 -34.31
C ILE A 183 -29.88 11.98 -34.50
N GLN A 184 -29.22 13.12 -34.70
CA GLN A 184 -29.21 13.94 -35.94
C GLN A 184 -30.56 14.57 -36.27
#